data_AF-A0A1M5FS82-F1
#
_entry.id   AF-A0A1M5FS82-F1
#
_cell.length_a   1.000
_cell.length_b   1.000
_cell.length_c   1.000
_cell.angle_alpha   90.00
_cell.angle_beta   90.00
_cell.angle_gamma   90.00
#
_symmetry.space_group_name_H-M   'P 1'
#
loop_
_entity.id
_entity.type
_entity.pdbx_description
1 polymer ?
#
loop_
_entity_poly.entity_id
_entity_poly.type
_entity_poly.pdbx_seq_one_letter_code
_entity_poly.pdbx_strand_id
1 'polypeptide(L)' 'MTFLRGQGVVNNNGQSHRVSADDALKTGNGTGRSVENKNTGDEPVEFIAVIIRG' A
#
# COMPACT_ATOMS: atom_id res chain seq x y z
N MET A 1 -0.53 -0.68 -6.95
CA MET A 1 -1.28 -1.25 -5.81
C MET A 1 -2.61 -0.56 -5.77
N THR A 2 -3.69 -1.32 -5.64
CA THR A 2 -5.05 -0.78 -5.49
C THR A 2 -5.61 -1.28 -4.17
N PHE A 3 -6.06 -0.38 -3.32
CA PHE A 3 -6.57 -0.68 -1.98
C PHE A 3 -8.09 -0.90 -2.05
N LEU A 4 -8.53 -2.06 -1.57
CA LEU A 4 -9.93 -2.49 -1.64
C LEU A 4 -10.66 -2.23 -0.31
N ARG A 5 -9.92 -2.29 0.80
CA ARG A 5 -10.47 -2.11 2.15
C ARG A 5 -9.41 -1.64 3.13
N GLY A 6 -9.85 -0.94 4.17
CA GLY A 6 -9.03 -0.55 5.31
C GLY A 6 -8.21 0.72 5.06
N GLN A 7 -7.36 1.04 6.03
CA GLN A 7 -6.41 2.16 5.93
C GLN A 7 -5.01 1.70 6.30
N GLY A 8 -4.02 2.18 5.55
CA GLY A 8 -2.63 1.79 5.76
C GLY A 8 -1.65 2.91 5.50
N VAL A 9 -0.39 2.61 5.79
CA VAL A 9 0.74 3.44 5.36
C VAL A 9 1.62 2.59 4.46
N VAL A 10 1.84 3.07 3.25
CA VAL A 10 2.80 2.48 2.31
C VAL A 10 4.12 3.19 2.46
N ASN A 11 5.20 2.44 2.74
CA ASN A 11 6.55 2.93 2.54
C ASN A 11 7.05 2.49 1.16
N ASN A 12 7.39 3.46 0.32
CA ASN A 12 7.95 3.25 -1.00
C ASN A 12 9.32 3.95 -1.07
N ASN A 13 10.40 3.17 -0.96
CA ASN A 13 11.79 3.70 -0.95
C ASN A 13 12.01 4.83 0.06
N GLY A 14 11.47 4.67 1.29
CA GLY A 14 11.60 5.68 2.35
C GLY A 14 10.54 6.78 2.32
N GLN A 15 9.70 6.85 1.27
CA GLN A 15 8.57 7.78 1.22
C GLN A 15 7.29 7.12 1.76
N SER A 16 6.68 7.76 2.75
CA SER A 16 5.45 7.26 3.38
C SER A 16 4.21 7.90 2.75
N HIS A 17 3.24 7.07 2.38
CA HIS A 17 1.95 7.48 1.82
C HIS A 17 0.82 6.88 2.67
N ARG A 18 -0.10 7.71 3.15
CA ARG A 18 -1.35 7.21 3.74
C ARG A 18 -2.30 6.82 2.61
N VAL A 19 -2.95 5.68 2.77
CA VAL A 19 -3.88 5.11 1.79
C VAL A 19 -5.15 4.62 2.48
N SER A 20 -6.23 4.60 1.73
CA SER A 20 -7.57 4.17 2.10
C SER A 20 -8.19 3.33 0.99
N ALA A 21 -9.35 2.73 1.24
CA ALA A 21 -10.11 2.05 0.21
C ALA A 21 -10.32 2.98 -1.00
N ASP A 22 -10.30 2.39 -2.20
CA ASP A 22 -10.36 3.05 -3.51
C ASP A 22 -9.10 3.81 -3.95
N ASP A 23 -8.10 3.97 -3.07
CA ASP A 23 -6.81 4.55 -3.48
C ASP A 23 -6.02 3.62 -4.40
N ALA A 24 -5.33 4.22 -5.37
CA ALA A 24 -4.35 3.54 -6.21
C ALA A 24 -2.97 4.20 -6.09
N LEU A 25 -1.95 3.39 -5.83
CA LEU A 25 -0.57 3.84 -5.69
C LEU A 25 0.35 3.13 -6.68
N LYS A 26 1.01 3.92 -7.52
CA LYS A 26 2.10 3.46 -8.40
C LYS A 26 3.43 3.59 -7.66
N THR A 27 4.04 2.47 -7.30
CA THR A 27 5.38 2.43 -6.74
C THR A 27 6.34 2.13 -7.89
N GLY A 28 7.15 3.12 -8.28
CA GLY A 28 8.06 3.09 -9.45
C GLY A 28 9.15 2.01 -9.36
N ASN A 29 10.41 2.31 -9.69
CA ASN A 29 11.51 1.36 -9.47
C ASN A 29 11.99 1.38 -8.01
N GLY A 30 12.74 0.37 -7.57
CA GLY A 30 13.37 0.37 -6.25
C GLY A 30 13.26 -0.95 -5.47
N THR A 31 13.96 -1.00 -4.35
CA THR A 31 14.32 -2.23 -3.61
C THR A 31 13.36 -2.58 -2.48
N GLY A 32 12.62 -1.62 -1.92
CA GLY A 32 11.79 -1.85 -0.73
C GLY A 32 10.39 -1.26 -0.84
N ARG A 33 9.37 -2.10 -0.62
CA ARG A 33 7.97 -1.70 -0.45
C ARG A 33 7.38 -2.43 0.73
N SER A 34 6.76 -1.70 1.64
CA SER A 34 5.97 -2.29 2.72
C SER A 34 4.62 -1.60 2.83
N VAL A 35 3.64 -2.35 3.31
CA VAL A 35 2.33 -1.83 3.68
C VAL A 35 2.14 -2.17 5.14
N GLU A 36 1.90 -1.16 5.96
CA GLU A 36 1.59 -1.32 7.37
C GLU A 36 0.10 -1.04 7.58
N ASN A 37 -0.60 -1.96 8.26
CA ASN A 37 -1.94 -1.68 8.75
C ASN A 37 -1.83 -0.68 9.91
N LYS A 38 -2.42 0.51 9.75
CA LYS A 38 -2.45 1.54 10.80
C LYS A 38 -3.79 1.66 11.50
N ASN A 39 -4.77 0.82 11.14
CA ASN A 39 -5.99 0.72 11.92
C ASN A 39 -5.66 0.05 13.26
N THR A 40 -5.99 0.75 14.35
CA THR A 40 -5.90 0.23 15.73
C THR A 40 -7.06 -0.70 16.08
N GLY A 41 -7.75 -1.26 15.08
CA GLY A 41 -8.92 -2.13 15.20
C GLY A 41 -8.91 -3.24 14.16
N ASP A 42 -9.90 -4.14 14.21
CA ASP A 42 -9.91 -5.43 13.49
C ASP A 42 -10.15 -5.34 11.97
N GLU A 43 -10.20 -4.15 11.37
CA GLU A 43 -10.38 -4.04 9.93
C GLU A 43 -9.06 -4.30 9.17
N PRO A 44 -8.98 -5.37 8.36
CA PRO A 44 -7.78 -5.68 7.60
C PRO A 44 -7.56 -4.63 6.50
N VAL A 45 -6.30 -4.47 6.11
CA VAL A 45 -5.94 -3.79 4.86
C VAL A 45 -5.91 -4.83 3.75
N GLU A 46 -6.80 -4.67 2.79
CA GLU A 46 -6.89 -5.54 1.61
C GLU A 46 -6.48 -4.75 0.37
N PHE A 47 -5.57 -5.31 -0.42
CA PHE A 47 -5.08 -4.65 -1.64
C PHE A 47 -4.61 -5.65 -2.68
N ILE A 48 -4.62 -5.21 -3.95
CA ILE A 48 -4.05 -5.94 -5.07
C ILE A 48 -2.76 -5.25 -5.49
N ALA A 49 -1.68 -6.02 -5.58
CA ALA A 49 -0.41 -5.57 -6.13
C ALA A 49 -0.13 -6.29 -7.44
N VAL A 50 -0.04 -5.52 -8.53
CA VAL A 50 0.49 -6.01 -9.81
C VAL A 50 1.96 -5.61 -9.88
N ILE A 51 2.84 -6.60 -9.99
CA ILE A 51 4.28 -6.41 -10.14
C ILE A 51 4.64 -6.76 -11.58
N ILE A 52 5.08 -5.76 -12.33
CA ILE A 52 5.54 -5.92 -13.71
C ILE A 52 7.07 -5.91 -13.69
N ARG A 53 7.69 -6.94 -14.27
CA ARG A 53 9.14 -6.99 -14.51
C ARG A 53 9.36 -6.86 -16.01
N GLY A 54 10.24 -5.93 -16.38
CA GLY A 54 10.78 -5.78 -17.74
C GLY A 54 12.26 -6.11 -17.73
#